data_AF-A0A1V5LJ19-F1
#
_entry.id   AF-A0A1V5LJ19-F1
#
_cell.length_a   1.000
_cell.length_b   1.000
_cell.length_c   1.000
_cell.angle_alpha   90.00
_cell.angle_beta   90.00
_cell.angle_gamma   90.00
#
_symmetry.space_group_name_H-M   'P 1'
#
loop_
_entity.id
_entity.type
_entity.pdbx_description
1 polymer ?
#
loop_
_entity_poly.entity_id
_entity_poly.type
_entity_poly.pdbx_seq_one_letter_code
_entity_poly.pdbx_strand_id
1 'polypeptide(L)'
;MGDAGASLTRGLRAALTAKYPRFVVGGSPTDAARKATADKGGMLFDGEIGQRFAGACWEEVANEMLFAARAARDEGGYQVSRIAGGIPALCWAARPYPYVLTLAAGAHVADASPAHGMSRYCAFAMRYGEFLYDVKARPLLGEVNPFGVTAPVWWQGYVTVRPLPGRRLQYIVSLVNPPAGERTDEVIAPPKVRENILVTFRLPQGERLVGAWALSAEPEPRTVALEPQVGEAITLTVPRLEYWTMIVVETAPEEVKK
;
A
#
# COMPACT_ATOMS: atom_id res chain seq x y z
N MET A 1 25.44 -3.70 -23.68
CA MET A 1 24.02 -4.08 -23.77
C MET A 1 23.13 -2.93 -23.27
N GLY A 2 23.13 -1.78 -23.95
CA GLY A 2 22.39 -0.61 -23.50
C GLY A 2 22.01 0.25 -24.70
N ASP A 3 20.81 0.03 -25.23
CA ASP A 3 20.01 1.03 -25.98
C ASP A 3 18.67 0.44 -26.44
N ALA A 4 18.59 -0.88 -26.63
CA ALA A 4 17.39 -1.54 -27.13
C ALA A 4 16.19 -1.44 -26.16
N GLY A 5 16.43 -1.53 -24.85
CA GLY A 5 15.40 -1.38 -23.82
C GLY A 5 14.82 0.03 -23.76
N ALA A 6 15.67 1.06 -23.78
CA ALA A 6 15.25 2.46 -23.72
C ALA A 6 14.49 2.92 -25.00
N SER A 7 14.74 2.28 -26.13
CA SER A 7 14.01 2.51 -27.38
C SER A 7 12.62 1.89 -27.35
N LEU A 8 12.49 0.67 -26.84
CA LEU A 8 11.20 -0.03 -26.71
C LEU A 8 10.23 0.70 -25.77
N THR A 9 10.74 1.18 -24.62
CA THR A 9 9.94 1.93 -23.64
C THR A 9 9.50 3.29 -24.17
N ARG A 10 10.33 3.97 -24.99
CA ARG A 10 9.96 5.23 -25.67
C ARG A 10 8.91 5.02 -26.75
N GLY A 11 9.05 3.98 -27.56
CA GLY A 11 8.06 3.63 -28.59
C GLY A 11 6.71 3.24 -28.00
N LEU A 12 6.72 2.43 -26.94
CA LEU A 12 5.51 2.04 -26.21
C LEU A 12 4.86 3.25 -25.51
N ARG A 13 5.65 4.11 -24.89
CA ARG A 13 5.18 5.38 -24.29
C ARG A 13 4.50 6.27 -25.33
N ALA A 14 5.15 6.52 -26.47
CA ALA A 14 4.58 7.33 -27.55
C ALA A 14 3.30 6.71 -28.12
N ALA A 15 3.27 5.38 -28.32
CA ALA A 15 2.10 4.66 -28.82
C ALA A 15 0.93 4.67 -27.82
N LEU A 16 1.21 4.49 -26.52
CA LEU A 16 0.19 4.53 -25.46
C LEU A 16 -0.32 5.95 -25.23
N THR A 17 0.53 6.97 -25.23
CA THR A 17 0.11 8.38 -25.14
C THR A 17 -0.67 8.82 -26.39
N ALA A 18 -0.32 8.34 -27.58
CA ALA A 18 -1.07 8.63 -28.81
C ALA A 18 -2.44 7.92 -28.84
N LYS A 19 -2.50 6.66 -28.39
CA LYS A 19 -3.73 5.84 -28.42
C LYS A 19 -4.65 6.11 -27.21
N TYR A 20 -4.07 6.48 -26.07
CA TYR A 20 -4.75 6.74 -24.81
C TYR A 20 -4.17 8.02 -24.20
N PRO A 21 -4.57 9.22 -24.68
CA PRO A 21 -3.99 10.50 -24.23
C PRO A 21 -4.20 10.81 -22.75
N ARG A 22 -4.97 9.98 -22.03
CA ARG A 22 -5.18 10.03 -20.57
C ARG A 22 -4.17 9.20 -19.76
N PHE A 23 -3.31 8.43 -20.41
CA PHE A 23 -2.29 7.61 -19.75
C PHE A 23 -0.93 8.31 -19.82
N VAL A 24 -0.38 8.65 -18.65
CA VAL A 24 0.98 9.17 -18.54
C VAL A 24 1.88 8.04 -18.03
N VAL A 25 2.83 7.63 -18.85
CA VAL A 25 3.84 6.62 -18.52
C VAL A 25 5.09 7.36 -18.07
N GLY A 26 5.47 7.27 -16.80
CA GLY A 26 6.78 7.65 -16.22
C GLY A 26 7.08 9.14 -15.96
N GLY A 27 7.88 9.38 -14.91
CA GLY A 27 8.46 10.68 -14.51
C GLY A 27 7.72 11.37 -13.34
N SER A 28 8.44 12.17 -12.54
CA SER A 28 7.90 13.05 -11.47
C SER A 28 6.61 13.74 -11.91
N PRO A 29 5.68 14.08 -10.99
CA PRO A 29 4.35 14.60 -11.34
C PRO A 29 4.47 15.83 -12.26
N THR A 30 4.32 15.60 -13.56
CA THR A 30 4.42 16.62 -14.61
C THR A 30 3.09 17.35 -14.74
N ASP A 31 3.08 18.52 -15.39
CA ASP A 31 1.84 19.20 -15.78
C ASP A 31 0.92 18.29 -16.63
N ALA A 32 1.50 17.30 -17.33
CA ALA A 32 0.75 16.28 -18.05
C ALA A 32 -0.02 15.32 -17.13
N ALA A 33 0.55 14.95 -15.98
CA ALA A 33 -0.15 14.15 -14.97
C ALA A 33 -1.35 14.92 -14.42
N ARG A 34 -1.15 16.19 -14.02
CA ARG A 34 -2.22 17.11 -13.56
C ARG A 34 -3.34 17.28 -14.59
N LYS A 35 -2.99 17.42 -15.87
CA LYS A 35 -3.98 17.54 -16.96
C LYS A 35 -4.74 16.23 -17.22
N ALA A 36 -4.11 15.08 -17.03
CA ALA A 36 -4.73 13.78 -17.26
C ALA A 36 -5.70 13.35 -16.13
N THR A 37 -5.49 13.86 -14.92
CA THR A 37 -6.28 13.55 -13.73
C THR A 37 -7.41 14.55 -13.45
N ALA A 38 -7.30 15.79 -13.97
CA ALA A 38 -8.26 16.89 -13.79
C ALA A 38 -9.71 16.57 -14.23
N ASP A 39 -9.91 15.65 -15.18
CA ASP A 39 -11.22 15.36 -15.77
C ASP A 39 -11.87 14.06 -15.25
N LYS A 40 -11.79 13.79 -13.94
CA LYS A 40 -12.44 12.67 -13.20
C LYS A 40 -11.65 11.35 -13.10
N GLY A 41 -10.38 11.41 -12.70
CA GLY A 41 -9.66 10.23 -12.18
C GLY A 41 -8.72 9.54 -13.17
N GLY A 42 -7.58 10.20 -13.42
CA GLY A 42 -6.50 9.68 -14.27
C GLY A 42 -5.65 8.62 -13.57
N MET A 43 -4.80 7.97 -14.35
CA MET A 43 -3.94 6.87 -13.90
C MET A 43 -2.47 7.26 -14.05
N LEU A 44 -1.72 7.32 -12.95
CA LEU A 44 -0.26 7.48 -12.98
C LEU A 44 0.36 6.09 -13.16
N PHE A 45 0.85 5.79 -14.35
CA PHE A 45 1.51 4.51 -14.62
C PHE A 45 3.00 4.65 -14.30
N ASP A 46 3.41 4.06 -13.18
CA ASP A 46 4.82 3.84 -12.91
C ASP A 46 5.26 2.59 -13.67
N GLY A 47 6.38 2.68 -14.36
CA GLY A 47 6.87 1.66 -15.28
C GLY A 47 7.28 0.36 -14.58
N GLU A 48 8.33 -0.29 -15.08
CA GLU A 48 8.80 -1.55 -14.51
C GLU A 48 9.60 -1.30 -13.22
N ILE A 49 8.96 -1.50 -12.06
CA ILE A 49 9.58 -1.32 -10.73
C ILE A 49 10.90 -2.07 -10.63
N GLY A 50 10.96 -3.31 -11.11
CA GLY A 50 12.15 -4.15 -10.98
C GLY A 50 13.40 -3.53 -11.62
N GLN A 51 13.28 -2.95 -12.81
CA GLN A 51 14.42 -2.33 -13.49
C GLN A 51 14.76 -0.97 -12.88
N ARG A 52 13.74 -0.19 -12.49
CA ARG A 52 13.91 1.16 -11.95
C ARG A 52 14.68 1.17 -10.63
N PHE A 53 14.44 0.18 -9.78
CA PHE A 53 14.99 0.12 -8.43
C PHE A 53 16.06 -0.96 -8.27
N ALA A 54 16.66 -1.47 -9.35
CA ALA A 54 17.75 -2.44 -9.23
C ALA A 54 18.93 -1.81 -8.46
N GLY A 55 19.27 -2.38 -7.30
CA GLY A 55 20.27 -1.82 -6.39
C GLY A 55 19.82 -0.57 -5.63
N ALA A 56 18.53 -0.30 -5.52
CA ALA A 56 18.04 0.71 -4.57
C ALA A 56 17.97 0.10 -3.16
N CYS A 57 17.99 0.94 -2.13
CA CYS A 57 17.64 0.51 -0.78
C CYS A 57 16.12 0.31 -0.69
N TRP A 58 15.66 -0.71 0.03
CA TRP A 58 14.23 -1.02 0.11
C TRP A 58 13.39 0.10 0.72
N GLU A 59 13.98 0.88 1.63
CA GLU A 59 13.34 2.07 2.19
C GLU A 59 13.10 3.15 1.12
N GLU A 60 14.04 3.34 0.18
CA GLU A 60 13.86 4.27 -0.95
C GLU A 60 12.71 3.81 -1.85
N VAL A 61 12.62 2.50 -2.12
CA VAL A 61 11.50 1.93 -2.89
C VAL A 61 10.18 2.16 -2.17
N ALA A 62 10.11 1.89 -0.87
CA ALA A 62 8.92 2.10 -0.05
C ALA A 62 8.47 3.57 -0.07
N ASN A 63 9.41 4.50 0.11
CA ASN A 63 9.14 5.94 0.10
C ASN A 63 8.67 6.44 -1.27
N GLU A 64 9.27 5.95 -2.36
CA GLU A 64 8.85 6.31 -3.72
C GLU A 64 7.46 5.79 -4.05
N MET A 65 7.11 4.55 -3.66
CA MET A 65 5.75 4.02 -3.83
C MET A 65 4.72 4.85 -3.07
N LEU A 66 5.02 5.21 -1.83
CA LEU A 66 4.17 6.09 -1.01
C LEU A 66 4.01 7.47 -1.66
N PHE A 67 5.10 8.07 -2.11
CA PHE A 67 5.09 9.38 -2.75
C PHE A 67 4.26 9.35 -4.04
N ALA A 68 4.50 8.40 -4.94
CA ALA A 68 3.80 8.29 -6.22
C ALA A 68 2.30 8.02 -6.04
N ALA A 69 1.93 7.13 -5.11
CA ALA A 69 0.52 6.83 -4.81
C ALA A 69 -0.22 8.06 -4.25
N ARG A 70 0.42 8.82 -3.36
CA ARG A 70 -0.16 10.06 -2.81
C ARG A 70 -0.31 11.14 -3.88
N ALA A 71 0.75 11.38 -4.66
CA ALA A 71 0.72 12.37 -5.74
C ALA A 71 -0.40 12.07 -6.75
N ALA A 72 -0.62 10.80 -7.09
CA ALA A 72 -1.75 10.42 -7.95
C ALA A 72 -3.12 10.69 -7.30
N ARG A 73 -3.26 10.40 -6.00
CA ARG A 73 -4.51 10.60 -5.25
C ARG A 73 -4.86 12.06 -5.00
N ASP A 74 -3.88 12.90 -4.70
CA ASP A 74 -4.08 14.34 -4.50
C ASP A 74 -4.67 15.01 -5.74
N GLU A 75 -4.38 14.43 -6.90
CA GLU A 75 -4.91 14.83 -8.20
C GLU A 75 -6.21 14.09 -8.57
N GLY A 76 -6.79 13.28 -7.66
CA GLY A 76 -8.03 12.54 -7.86
C GLY A 76 -7.89 11.23 -8.65
N GLY A 77 -6.66 10.77 -8.90
CA GLY A 77 -6.35 9.55 -9.65
C GLY A 77 -5.78 8.40 -8.82
N TYR A 78 -5.23 7.40 -9.52
CA TYR A 78 -4.57 6.24 -8.91
C TYR A 78 -3.20 6.00 -9.51
N GLN A 79 -2.26 5.56 -8.69
CA GLN A 79 -1.00 5.02 -9.16
C GLN A 79 -1.16 3.55 -9.52
N VAL A 80 -0.52 3.15 -10.60
CA VAL A 80 -0.50 1.78 -11.09
C VAL A 80 0.93 1.39 -11.38
N SER A 81 1.38 0.31 -10.76
CA SER A 81 2.73 -0.21 -10.89
C SER A 81 2.77 -1.44 -11.77
N ARG A 82 3.72 -1.50 -12.69
CA ARG A 82 4.09 -2.76 -13.34
C ARG A 82 5.20 -3.44 -12.56
N ILE A 83 4.92 -4.63 -12.05
CA ILE A 83 5.92 -5.47 -11.36
C ILE A 83 6.50 -6.43 -12.41
N ALA A 84 7.44 -5.93 -13.20
CA ALA A 84 8.21 -6.72 -14.18
C ALA A 84 9.70 -6.69 -13.85
N GLY A 85 10.43 -7.71 -14.35
CA GLY A 85 11.79 -8.14 -14.03
C GLY A 85 12.79 -7.08 -13.55
N GLY A 86 13.67 -7.46 -12.62
CA GLY A 86 14.84 -6.67 -12.22
C GLY A 86 15.24 -6.81 -10.75
N ILE A 87 14.29 -7.13 -9.86
CA ILE A 87 14.64 -7.75 -8.57
C ILE A 87 15.14 -9.16 -8.90
N PRO A 88 16.32 -9.59 -8.40
CA PRO A 88 16.97 -10.82 -8.84
C PRO A 88 15.95 -11.93 -8.89
N ALA A 89 15.70 -12.46 -10.09
CA ALA A 89 14.74 -13.53 -10.32
C ALA A 89 15.04 -14.78 -9.45
N LEU A 90 16.19 -14.81 -8.78
CA LEU A 90 16.70 -15.87 -7.93
C LEU A 90 16.30 -15.74 -6.44
N CYS A 91 15.86 -14.57 -5.94
CA CYS A 91 15.48 -14.42 -4.53
C CYS A 91 13.96 -14.52 -4.33
N TRP A 92 13.47 -15.70 -3.94
CA TRP A 92 12.05 -15.93 -3.65
C TRP A 92 11.50 -15.07 -2.51
N ALA A 93 12.34 -14.76 -1.51
CA ALA A 93 11.97 -13.94 -0.37
C ALA A 93 11.77 -12.45 -0.71
N ALA A 94 12.45 -11.94 -1.75
CA ALA A 94 12.30 -10.55 -2.17
C ALA A 94 11.05 -10.29 -3.03
N ARG A 95 10.55 -11.33 -3.71
CA ARG A 95 9.44 -11.23 -4.69
C ARG A 95 8.13 -10.63 -4.14
N PRO A 96 7.73 -10.84 -2.88
CA PRO A 96 6.50 -10.24 -2.36
C PRO A 96 6.57 -8.73 -2.18
N TYR A 97 7.75 -8.16 -1.93
CA TYR A 97 7.88 -6.76 -1.52
C TYR A 97 7.34 -5.75 -2.53
N PRO A 98 7.58 -5.85 -3.85
CA PRO A 98 6.95 -4.93 -4.81
C PRO A 98 5.42 -4.92 -4.74
N TYR A 99 4.80 -6.09 -4.54
CA TYR A 99 3.35 -6.20 -4.39
C TYR A 99 2.89 -5.57 -3.09
N VAL A 100 3.56 -5.92 -1.98
CA VAL A 100 3.28 -5.39 -0.65
C VAL A 100 3.39 -3.87 -0.61
N LEU A 101 4.52 -3.31 -1.08
CA LEU A 101 4.78 -1.87 -1.03
C LEU A 101 3.82 -1.09 -1.92
N THR A 102 3.52 -1.60 -3.12
CA THR A 102 2.53 -0.99 -4.03
C THR A 102 1.14 -0.98 -3.39
N LEU A 103 0.67 -2.15 -2.91
CA LEU A 103 -0.68 -2.28 -2.36
C LEU A 103 -0.83 -1.53 -1.03
N ALA A 104 0.17 -1.60 -0.13
CA ALA A 104 0.16 -0.88 1.13
C ALA A 104 0.15 0.64 0.90
N ALA A 105 0.83 1.14 -0.13
CA ALA A 105 0.76 2.55 -0.54
C ALA A 105 -0.63 2.94 -1.12
N GLY A 106 -1.48 1.96 -1.40
CA GLY A 106 -2.83 2.16 -1.92
C GLY A 106 -2.88 2.33 -3.44
N ALA A 107 -1.92 1.73 -4.14
CA ALA A 107 -1.82 1.72 -5.58
C ALA A 107 -2.18 0.37 -6.19
N HIS A 108 -2.54 0.36 -7.47
CA HIS A 108 -2.84 -0.88 -8.17
C HIS A 108 -1.58 -1.55 -8.71
N VAL A 109 -1.65 -2.87 -8.83
CA VAL A 109 -0.69 -3.65 -9.59
C VAL A 109 -1.27 -3.94 -10.97
N ALA A 110 -0.55 -3.59 -12.05
CA ALA A 110 -0.99 -3.81 -13.42
C ALA A 110 -1.00 -5.28 -13.83
N ASP A 111 0.00 -6.04 -13.35
CA ASP A 111 0.25 -7.41 -13.81
C ASP A 111 0.08 -8.42 -12.65
N ALA A 112 -0.99 -9.21 -12.73
CA ALA A 112 -1.18 -10.39 -11.89
C ALA A 112 -0.61 -11.62 -12.64
N SER A 113 0.69 -11.87 -12.53
CA SER A 113 1.27 -13.08 -13.13
C SER A 113 1.08 -14.29 -12.20
N PRO A 114 0.28 -15.31 -12.59
CA PRO A 114 0.06 -16.50 -11.76
C PRO A 114 1.35 -17.28 -11.48
N ALA A 115 2.32 -17.19 -12.40
CA ALA A 115 3.58 -17.92 -12.36
C ALA A 115 4.49 -17.57 -11.17
N HIS A 116 4.22 -16.49 -10.45
CA HIS A 116 5.10 -15.98 -9.40
C HIS A 116 4.61 -16.26 -7.97
N GLY A 117 3.48 -16.97 -7.79
CA GLY A 117 2.89 -17.20 -6.46
C GLY A 117 2.32 -15.94 -5.80
N MET A 118 2.30 -14.82 -6.53
CA MET A 118 1.85 -13.50 -6.05
C MET A 118 0.36 -13.25 -6.31
N SER A 119 -0.35 -14.23 -6.92
CA SER A 119 -1.79 -14.19 -7.15
C SER A 119 -2.60 -13.96 -5.87
N ARG A 120 -2.10 -14.40 -4.71
CA ARG A 120 -2.73 -14.16 -3.41
C ARG A 120 -2.85 -12.67 -3.06
N TYR A 121 -1.88 -11.84 -3.45
CA TYR A 121 -1.93 -10.39 -3.22
C TYR A 121 -2.96 -9.72 -4.11
N CYS A 122 -3.03 -10.13 -5.38
CA CYS A 122 -4.07 -9.66 -6.29
C CYS A 122 -5.46 -10.10 -5.83
N ALA A 123 -5.63 -11.36 -5.37
CA ALA A 123 -6.87 -11.85 -4.81
C ALA A 123 -7.27 -11.08 -3.54
N PHE A 124 -6.32 -10.84 -2.65
CA PHE A 124 -6.51 -9.99 -1.46
C PHE A 124 -6.97 -8.59 -1.85
N ALA A 125 -6.30 -7.96 -2.82
CA ALA A 125 -6.63 -6.62 -3.28
C ALA A 125 -7.97 -6.54 -4.00
N MET A 126 -8.42 -7.59 -4.69
CA MET A 126 -9.77 -7.67 -5.24
C MET A 126 -10.82 -7.78 -4.13
N ARG A 127 -10.57 -8.61 -3.11
CA ARG A 127 -11.50 -8.82 -2.00
C ARG A 127 -11.62 -7.58 -1.09
N TYR A 128 -10.53 -6.88 -0.87
CA TYR A 128 -10.43 -5.75 0.07
C TYR A 128 -10.14 -4.42 -0.63
N GLY A 129 -10.46 -4.32 -1.92
CA GLY A 129 -10.14 -3.15 -2.75
C GLY A 129 -10.74 -1.86 -2.23
N GLU A 130 -11.84 -1.93 -1.49
CA GLU A 130 -12.44 -0.75 -0.86
C GLU A 130 -11.51 -0.08 0.17
N PHE A 131 -10.65 -0.83 0.87
CA PHE A 131 -9.70 -0.26 1.83
C PHE A 131 -8.44 0.29 1.13
N LEU A 132 -8.13 -0.22 -0.06
CA LEU A 132 -6.93 0.14 -0.82
C LEU A 132 -7.18 1.28 -1.80
N TYR A 133 -8.38 1.36 -2.38
CA TYR A 133 -8.68 2.16 -3.57
C TYR A 133 -9.84 3.13 -3.38
N ASP A 134 -10.33 3.38 -2.16
CA ASP A 134 -11.37 4.41 -1.99
C ASP A 134 -10.77 5.81 -2.23
N VAL A 135 -11.28 6.53 -3.24
CA VAL A 135 -10.90 7.93 -3.53
C VAL A 135 -11.17 8.89 -2.38
N LYS A 136 -12.01 8.51 -1.41
CA LYS A 136 -12.29 9.29 -0.21
C LYS A 136 -11.30 8.99 0.93
N ALA A 137 -10.47 7.96 0.80
CA ALA A 137 -9.41 7.71 1.76
C ALA A 137 -8.40 8.86 1.74
N ARG A 138 -7.96 9.28 2.92
CA ARG A 138 -6.97 10.35 3.11
C ARG A 138 -5.84 9.85 4.01
N PRO A 139 -4.58 10.15 3.68
CA PRO A 139 -3.47 9.76 4.54
C PRO A 139 -3.52 10.47 5.90
N LEU A 140 -3.13 9.77 6.97
CA LEU A 140 -2.93 10.34 8.30
C LEU A 140 -1.44 10.33 8.62
N LEU A 141 -0.82 11.50 8.68
CA LEU A 141 0.63 11.66 8.82
C LEU A 141 0.98 12.49 10.05
N GLY A 142 2.15 12.26 10.65
CA GLY A 142 2.65 13.05 11.77
C GLY A 142 1.71 13.01 12.97
N GLU A 143 1.47 14.17 13.61
CA GLU A 143 0.74 14.28 14.88
C GLU A 143 -0.74 13.91 14.80
N VAL A 144 -1.34 13.91 13.61
CA VAL A 144 -2.74 13.50 13.42
C VAL A 144 -2.91 11.98 13.34
N ASN A 145 -1.83 11.21 13.36
CA ASN A 145 -1.88 9.75 13.32
C ASN A 145 -2.22 9.19 14.72
N PRO A 146 -3.39 8.53 14.89
CA PRO A 146 -3.83 8.03 16.19
C PRO A 146 -3.17 6.69 16.58
N PHE A 147 -2.36 6.09 15.71
CA PHE A 147 -1.77 4.78 15.94
C PHE A 147 -0.40 4.83 16.60
N GLY A 148 -0.09 3.79 17.36
CA GLY A 148 1.27 3.43 17.76
C GLY A 148 1.49 1.94 17.51
N VAL A 149 2.72 1.55 17.16
CA VAL A 149 3.09 0.14 16.91
C VAL A 149 4.41 -0.15 17.62
N THR A 150 4.46 -1.22 18.41
CA THR A 150 5.65 -1.55 19.23
C THR A 150 6.74 -2.27 18.45
N ALA A 151 6.40 -2.92 17.34
CA ALA A 151 7.35 -3.67 16.53
C ALA A 151 8.11 -2.76 15.54
N PRO A 152 9.37 -3.08 15.22
CA PRO A 152 10.14 -2.38 14.18
C PRO A 152 9.66 -2.82 12.79
N VAL A 153 8.52 -2.26 12.38
CA VAL A 153 7.86 -2.48 11.09
C VAL A 153 7.61 -1.13 10.43
N TRP A 154 7.42 -1.11 9.11
CA TRP A 154 7.04 0.10 8.41
C TRP A 154 5.52 0.27 8.46
N TRP A 155 5.04 1.39 9.03
CA TRP A 155 3.60 1.64 9.17
C TRP A 155 3.21 3.12 9.13
N GLN A 156 4.08 4.04 9.57
CA GLN A 156 3.76 5.46 9.75
C GLN A 156 3.29 6.13 8.45
N GLY A 157 3.88 5.73 7.32
CA GLY A 157 3.48 6.23 6.00
C GLY A 157 2.22 5.57 5.43
N TYR A 158 1.73 4.49 6.04
CA TYR A 158 0.68 3.63 5.50
C TYR A 158 -0.61 3.70 6.31
N VAL A 159 -0.88 4.85 6.95
CA VAL A 159 -2.13 5.09 7.67
C VAL A 159 -3.04 5.95 6.82
N THR A 160 -4.28 5.52 6.66
CA THR A 160 -5.34 6.28 6.01
C THR A 160 -6.63 6.25 6.81
N VAL A 161 -7.50 7.22 6.56
CA VAL A 161 -8.86 7.25 7.07
C VAL A 161 -9.83 7.48 5.93
N ARG A 162 -10.98 6.82 5.95
CA ARG A 162 -12.08 7.06 5.02
C ARG A 162 -13.41 7.25 5.73
N PRO A 163 -14.28 8.16 5.26
CA PRO A 163 -15.61 8.33 5.82
C PRO A 163 -16.57 7.25 5.33
N LEU A 164 -17.48 6.84 6.21
CA LEU A 164 -18.60 5.95 5.94
C LEU A 164 -19.94 6.66 6.17
N PRO A 165 -21.07 6.11 5.65
CA PRO A 165 -22.40 6.61 5.98
C PRO A 165 -22.65 6.64 7.49
N GLY A 166 -23.44 7.63 7.95
CA GLY A 166 -23.79 7.80 9.36
C GLY A 166 -22.67 8.40 10.22
N ARG A 167 -21.78 9.20 9.62
CA ARG A 167 -20.60 9.82 10.29
C ARG A 167 -19.63 8.80 10.90
N ARG A 168 -19.68 7.54 10.44
CA ARG A 168 -18.70 6.52 10.80
C ARG A 168 -17.38 6.79 10.09
N LEU A 169 -16.28 6.35 10.68
CA LEU A 169 -14.95 6.40 10.06
C LEU A 169 -14.34 5.01 10.04
N GLN A 170 -13.53 4.74 9.02
CA GLN A 170 -12.65 3.58 8.97
C GLN A 170 -11.21 4.04 8.87
N TYR A 171 -10.43 3.70 9.88
CA TYR A 171 -9.00 3.88 9.95
C TYR A 171 -8.31 2.61 9.47
N ILE A 172 -7.36 2.76 8.57
CA ILE A 172 -6.68 1.64 7.91
C ILE A 172 -5.18 1.86 8.11
N VAL A 173 -4.48 0.90 8.71
CA VAL A 173 -3.02 0.91 8.85
C VAL A 173 -2.43 -0.36 8.25
N SER A 174 -1.52 -0.20 7.29
CA SER A 174 -0.71 -1.32 6.81
C SER A 174 0.57 -1.46 7.64
N LEU A 175 0.79 -2.66 8.16
CA LEU A 175 2.06 -3.07 8.76
C LEU A 175 2.87 -3.84 7.72
N VAL A 176 4.04 -3.33 7.35
CA VAL A 176 4.97 -3.99 6.43
C VAL A 176 6.21 -4.44 7.20
N ASN A 177 6.51 -5.74 7.15
CA ASN A 177 7.71 -6.31 7.77
C ASN A 177 8.93 -6.05 6.86
N PRO A 178 9.91 -5.23 7.29
CA PRO A 178 11.02 -4.84 6.43
C PRO A 178 11.79 -6.07 5.91
N PRO A 179 12.34 -6.00 4.68
CA PRO A 179 13.26 -7.00 4.15
C PRO A 179 14.44 -7.25 5.11
N ALA A 180 14.94 -8.48 5.12
CA ALA A 180 16.11 -8.84 5.95
C ALA A 180 17.43 -8.26 5.42
N GLY A 181 17.47 -7.85 4.15
CA GLY A 181 18.59 -7.14 3.53
C GLY A 181 18.22 -5.68 3.23
N GLU A 182 19.23 -4.88 2.92
CA GLU A 182 19.05 -3.44 2.72
C GLU A 182 18.64 -3.13 1.28
N ARG A 183 19.15 -3.92 0.32
CA ARG A 183 19.07 -3.58 -1.11
C ARG A 183 18.25 -4.58 -1.91
N THR A 184 17.67 -4.11 -3.01
CA THR A 184 16.78 -4.89 -3.88
C THR A 184 17.50 -5.94 -4.73
N ASP A 185 18.81 -5.81 -4.91
CA ASP A 185 19.68 -6.72 -5.66
C ASP A 185 20.32 -7.81 -4.78
N GLU A 186 20.08 -7.78 -3.48
CA GLU A 186 20.55 -8.79 -2.53
C GLU A 186 19.71 -10.06 -2.55
N VAL A 187 20.36 -11.21 -2.34
CA VAL A 187 19.66 -12.45 -2.01
C VAL A 187 19.37 -12.43 -0.51
N ILE A 188 18.13 -12.13 -0.16
CA ILE A 188 17.67 -12.06 1.23
C ILE A 188 16.99 -13.36 1.68
N ALA A 189 17.00 -13.62 2.98
CA ALA A 189 16.12 -14.61 3.59
C ALA A 189 14.69 -14.05 3.73
N PRO A 190 13.66 -14.89 3.85
CA PRO A 190 12.33 -14.44 4.26
C PRO A 190 12.41 -13.63 5.56
N PRO A 191 11.59 -12.58 5.72
CA PRO A 191 11.60 -11.79 6.94
C PRO A 191 11.20 -12.66 8.13
N LYS A 192 11.80 -12.41 9.29
CA LYS A 192 11.41 -13.10 10.52
C LYS A 192 9.94 -12.80 10.81
N VAL A 193 9.13 -13.85 10.90
CA VAL A 193 7.72 -13.74 11.30
C VAL A 193 7.64 -13.07 12.66
N ARG A 194 6.73 -12.11 12.78
CA ARG A 194 6.44 -11.39 14.02
C ARG A 194 5.07 -11.82 14.51
N GLU A 195 4.98 -12.05 15.81
CA GLU A 195 3.75 -12.51 16.46
C GLU A 195 3.38 -11.54 17.58
N ASN A 196 2.09 -11.45 17.87
CA ASN A 196 1.54 -10.64 18.97
C ASN A 196 2.02 -9.18 18.94
N ILE A 197 2.00 -8.56 17.75
CA ILE A 197 2.38 -7.15 17.60
C ILE A 197 1.30 -6.30 18.26
N LEU A 198 1.72 -5.45 19.21
CA LEU A 198 0.82 -4.52 19.87
C LEU A 198 0.67 -3.28 19.00
N VAL A 199 -0.59 -2.96 18.69
CA VAL A 199 -0.99 -1.76 17.99
C VAL A 199 -1.92 -0.98 18.90
N THR A 200 -1.52 0.23 19.26
CA THR A 200 -2.36 1.15 20.02
C THR A 200 -3.11 2.07 19.08
N PHE A 201 -4.33 2.42 19.44
CA PHE A 201 -5.19 3.35 18.71
C PHE A 201 -5.84 4.31 19.71
N ARG A 202 -5.56 5.61 19.54
CA ARG A 202 -6.22 6.67 20.29
C ARG A 202 -7.57 6.98 19.64
N LEU A 203 -8.63 6.63 20.34
CA LEU A 203 -9.99 6.89 19.88
C LEU A 203 -10.23 8.42 19.83
N PRO A 204 -10.68 8.98 18.69
CA PRO A 204 -11.03 10.39 18.62
C PRO A 204 -12.15 10.74 19.61
N GLN A 205 -12.14 11.98 20.10
CA GLN A 205 -13.13 12.44 21.07
C GLN A 205 -14.56 12.38 20.50
N GLY A 206 -15.48 11.82 21.28
CA GLY A 206 -16.90 11.69 20.88
C GLY A 206 -17.16 10.56 19.88
N GLU A 207 -16.18 9.68 19.66
CA GLU A 207 -16.35 8.44 18.91
C GLU A 207 -16.33 7.22 19.84
N ARG A 208 -16.96 6.14 19.40
CA ARG A 208 -16.89 4.81 19.98
C ARG A 208 -16.33 3.82 18.97
N LEU A 209 -15.62 2.81 19.46
CA LEU A 209 -15.18 1.69 18.65
C LEU A 209 -16.39 0.86 18.18
N VAL A 210 -16.44 0.53 16.90
CA VAL A 210 -17.42 -0.40 16.31
C VAL A 210 -16.81 -1.79 16.15
N GLY A 211 -15.57 -1.86 15.67
CA GLY A 211 -14.85 -3.11 15.49
C GLY A 211 -13.43 -2.91 14.98
N ALA A 212 -12.62 -3.94 15.08
CA ALA A 212 -11.27 -3.96 14.57
C ALA A 212 -10.96 -5.32 13.93
N TRP A 213 -10.24 -5.32 12.80
CA TRP A 213 -9.88 -6.52 12.06
C TRP A 213 -8.44 -6.47 11.57
N ALA A 214 -7.74 -7.60 11.62
CA ALA A 214 -6.49 -7.82 10.89
C ALA A 214 -6.76 -8.63 9.63
N LEU A 215 -6.29 -8.10 8.50
CA LEU A 215 -6.43 -8.66 7.16
C LEU A 215 -5.04 -8.96 6.63
N SER A 216 -4.79 -10.17 6.15
CA SER A 216 -3.51 -10.52 5.53
C SER A 216 -3.71 -11.45 4.35
N ALA A 217 -2.84 -11.36 3.36
CA ALA A 217 -2.78 -12.30 2.24
C ALA A 217 -1.97 -13.57 2.56
N GLU A 218 -1.33 -13.66 3.73
CA GLU A 218 -0.19 -14.57 3.95
C GLU A 218 -0.17 -15.26 5.32
N PRO A 219 0.20 -16.55 5.42
CA PRO A 219 0.57 -17.44 4.30
C PRO A 219 -0.62 -17.76 3.38
N GLU A 220 -1.84 -17.65 3.92
CA GLU A 220 -3.10 -17.70 3.21
C GLU A 220 -3.96 -16.47 3.53
N PRO A 221 -4.84 -16.03 2.61
CA PRO A 221 -5.76 -14.93 2.86
C PRO A 221 -6.64 -15.18 4.09
N ARG A 222 -6.61 -14.27 5.06
CA ARG A 222 -7.44 -14.35 6.28
C ARG A 222 -7.95 -13.00 6.73
N THR A 223 -9.03 -13.07 7.51
CA THR A 223 -9.57 -11.98 8.32
C THR A 223 -9.70 -12.47 9.75
N VAL A 224 -9.15 -11.71 10.68
CA VAL A 224 -9.22 -12.00 12.11
C VAL A 224 -9.85 -10.80 12.79
N ALA A 225 -10.98 -11.00 13.47
CA ALA A 225 -11.51 -9.98 14.38
C ALA A 225 -10.53 -9.82 15.54
N LEU A 226 -10.20 -8.56 15.87
CA LEU A 226 -9.27 -8.24 16.96
C LEU A 226 -10.06 -7.87 18.19
N GLU A 227 -9.79 -8.55 19.30
CA GLU A 227 -10.40 -8.23 20.59
C GLU A 227 -9.71 -6.99 21.19
N PRO A 228 -10.42 -5.86 21.34
CA PRO A 228 -9.83 -4.63 21.83
C PRO A 228 -9.65 -4.65 23.34
N GLN A 229 -8.47 -4.28 23.81
CA GLN A 229 -8.22 -3.99 25.22
C GLN A 229 -8.35 -2.49 25.44
N VAL A 230 -9.39 -2.07 26.17
CA VAL A 230 -9.69 -0.66 26.41
C VAL A 230 -8.91 -0.16 27.64
N GLY A 231 -8.09 0.86 27.44
CA GLY A 231 -7.41 1.62 28.49
C GLY A 231 -7.36 3.11 28.13
N GLU A 232 -6.26 3.80 28.43
CA GLU A 232 -6.02 5.18 27.94
C GLU A 232 -6.03 5.25 26.41
N ALA A 233 -5.54 4.19 25.76
CA ALA A 233 -5.71 3.92 24.34
C ALA A 233 -6.27 2.51 24.15
N ILE A 234 -6.90 2.26 23.01
CA ILE A 234 -7.31 0.91 22.63
C ILE A 234 -6.06 0.16 22.19
N THR A 235 -5.81 -1.02 22.77
CA THR A 235 -4.73 -1.91 22.34
C THR A 235 -5.31 -3.08 21.57
N LEU A 236 -4.74 -3.32 20.39
CA LEU A 236 -5.05 -4.41 19.49
C LEU A 236 -3.82 -5.32 19.35
N THR A 237 -4.01 -6.62 19.50
CA THR A 237 -2.92 -7.60 19.31
C THR A 237 -3.03 -8.23 17.94
N VAL A 238 -2.11 -7.88 17.04
CA VAL A 238 -2.02 -8.52 15.71
C VAL A 238 -1.31 -9.87 15.89
N PRO A 239 -1.98 -10.99 15.61
CA PRO A 239 -1.45 -12.30 15.98
C PRO A 239 -0.21 -12.68 15.17
N ARG A 240 -0.13 -12.25 13.91
CA ARG A 240 0.94 -12.63 12.98
C ARG A 240 1.14 -11.59 11.88
N LEU A 241 2.40 -11.30 11.59
CA LEU A 241 2.88 -10.54 10.44
C LEU A 241 4.05 -11.27 9.79
N GLU A 242 3.91 -11.61 8.50
CA GLU A 242 4.96 -12.21 7.69
C GLU A 242 5.60 -11.16 6.79
N TYR A 243 4.94 -10.72 5.71
CA TYR A 243 5.35 -9.53 4.93
C TYR A 243 4.38 -8.37 5.15
N TRP A 244 3.06 -8.64 5.12
CA TRP A 244 2.05 -7.59 5.20
C TRP A 244 0.78 -8.01 5.94
N THR A 245 0.32 -7.12 6.82
CA THR A 245 -1.00 -7.18 7.46
C THR A 245 -1.60 -5.78 7.46
N MET A 246 -2.84 -5.66 7.01
CA MET A 246 -3.64 -4.44 7.07
C MET A 246 -4.61 -4.53 8.25
N ILE A 247 -4.63 -3.52 9.11
CA ILE A 247 -5.57 -3.42 10.21
C ILE A 247 -6.63 -2.40 9.82
N VAL A 248 -7.89 -2.75 10.04
CA VAL A 248 -9.04 -1.87 9.84
C VAL A 248 -9.70 -1.65 11.18
N VAL A 249 -9.84 -0.40 11.59
CA VAL A 249 -10.56 0.02 12.80
C VAL A 249 -11.74 0.88 12.38
N GLU A 250 -12.94 0.46 12.75
CA GLU A 250 -14.15 1.22 12.48
C GLU A 250 -14.63 1.92 13.75
N THR A 251 -15.02 3.19 13.60
CA THR A 251 -15.59 4.00 14.67
C THR A 251 -16.92 4.61 14.25
N ALA A 252 -17.72 4.97 15.24
CA ALA A 252 -18.99 5.68 15.08
C ALA A 252 -19.08 6.81 16.11
N PRO A 253 -19.90 7.84 15.89
CA PRO A 253 -20.18 8.82 16.94
C PRO A 253 -20.75 8.13 18.19
N GLU A 254 -20.37 8.61 19.38
CA GLU A 254 -21.08 8.27 20.60
C GLU A 254 -22.52 8.76 20.52
N GLU A 255 -23.47 7.91 20.89
CA GLU A 255 -24.86 8.33 21.01
C GLU A 255 -24.98 9.20 22.26
N VAL A 256 -25.28 10.49 22.07
CA VAL A 256 -25.65 11.37 23.17
C VAL A 256 -26.99 10.86 23.71
N LYS A 257 -26.95 10.14 24.84
CA LYS A 257 -28.16 9.81 25.59
C LYS A 257 -28.81 11.13 26.00
N LYS A 258 -29.95 11.44 25.39
CA LYS A 258 -30.82 12.55 25.79
C LYS A 258 -31.53 12.23 27.10
#